data_AF-E0N8T5-F1
#
_entry.id   AF-E0N8T5-F1
#
_cell.length_a   1.000
_cell.length_b   1.000
_cell.length_c   1.000
_cell.angle_alpha   90.00
_cell.angle_beta   90.00
_cell.angle_gamma   90.00
#
_symmetry.space_group_name_H-M   'P 1'
#
loop_
_entity.id
_entity.type
_entity.pdbx_description
1 polymer ?
#
loop_
_entity_poly.entity_id
_entity_poly.type
_entity_poly.pdbx_seq_one_letter_code
_entity_poly.pdbx_strand_id
1 'polypeptide(L)'
;MPSASDGILSHWERQTAIMKTSNFSKRTSAMKTFALILAGGQASRMGGEDKGLALLGGKALIDHVIDRVRPQVSHIAISTNRNLEEYARRSPHIFPDARQWQHFGPLSALCTAANDLQLATADWLLVVPCDMPYLPDDLVARFETVSKRTPLCNAYYVETPITMHYNIMYIRPQILQSAIPYLFSGMKTLRSWLQQQRARSVRFEFDGHFADLNTQTEKGKVKPYRAVFARIGGIMLSEGISDGIFRGEMLQFAPFLPTQGNRIMFTGIVQGLGKLTAIHRPSEAFHTYVVELPQEAADNLQRGASVANNGCCLTITEIEGNRVSFDLMAETLAKTNLGLLKEGDCVNIERAARFGDEIGGHVMSGHIMATVPIVEIERDGFNRTVWFSLPHELKPYILTKGFVGLDGCSLTIGKVEDGRFNVHLIPETLERTLFGSRKVGDRINIEIDPNTQAIVDTVERLMAQRYAK
;
A
#
# COMPACT_ATOMS: atom_id res chain seq x y z
N MET A 1 -47.70 51.81 37.40
CA MET A 1 -48.79 50.90 37.01
C MET A 1 -49.04 51.10 35.51
N PRO A 2 -49.19 50.07 34.66
CA PRO A 2 -49.37 48.63 34.87
C PRO A 2 -48.12 47.79 34.47
N SER A 3 -47.65 46.88 35.34
CA SER A 3 -47.82 45.41 35.35
C SER A 3 -47.05 44.66 34.25
N ALA A 4 -45.85 44.22 34.61
CA ALA A 4 -44.98 43.33 33.86
C ALA A 4 -45.44 41.87 34.01
N SER A 5 -45.87 41.27 32.90
CA SER A 5 -45.85 39.81 32.68
C SER A 5 -46.12 39.49 31.21
N ASP A 6 -45.33 40.06 30.31
CA ASP A 6 -45.30 39.67 28.89
C ASP A 6 -43.85 39.42 28.51
N GLY A 7 -43.43 38.16 28.58
CA GLY A 7 -42.07 37.76 28.25
C GLY A 7 -41.71 36.46 28.94
N ILE A 8 -41.64 35.40 28.13
CA ILE A 8 -41.19 34.02 28.38
C ILE A 8 -42.34 33.06 28.07
N LEU A 9 -42.64 32.88 26.78
CA LEU A 9 -43.32 31.68 26.23
C LEU A 9 -43.39 31.70 24.69
N SER A 10 -42.36 32.19 23.96
CA SER A 10 -42.43 32.23 22.48
C SER A 10 -41.14 31.89 21.72
N HIS A 11 -40.17 31.25 22.37
CA HIS A 11 -38.96 30.78 21.68
C HIS A 11 -38.99 29.27 21.37
N TRP A 12 -39.58 28.45 22.26
CA TRP A 12 -39.63 27.00 22.10
C TRP A 12 -40.69 26.50 21.11
N GLU A 13 -41.85 27.18 21.00
CA GLU A 13 -42.93 26.80 20.08
C GLU A 13 -42.64 27.18 18.61
N ARG A 14 -41.79 28.20 18.38
CA ARG A 14 -41.34 28.56 17.03
C ARG A 14 -40.25 27.63 16.49
N GLN A 15 -39.47 27.00 17.36
CA GLN A 15 -38.47 25.99 16.95
C GLN A 15 -39.08 24.62 16.67
N THR A 16 -40.22 24.27 17.26
CA THR A 16 -40.91 22.99 17.01
C THR A 16 -41.80 23.00 15.75
N ALA A 17 -42.16 24.17 15.23
CA ALA A 17 -42.94 24.31 13.99
C ALA A 17 -42.07 24.28 12.70
N ILE A 18 -40.78 24.64 12.78
CA ILE A 18 -39.85 24.60 11.64
C ILE A 18 -39.27 23.19 11.41
N MET A 19 -39.43 22.26 12.37
CA MET A 19 -39.00 20.86 12.27
C MET A 19 -40.07 19.89 11.75
N LYS A 20 -41.26 20.36 11.33
CA LYS A 20 -42.38 19.50 10.87
C LYS A 20 -42.84 19.69 9.43
N THR A 21 -42.04 20.36 8.60
CA THR A 21 -42.24 20.42 7.14
C THR A 21 -40.94 20.14 6.39
N SER A 22 -40.41 18.93 6.56
CA SER A 22 -39.67 18.27 5.50
C SER A 22 -40.08 16.79 5.49
N ASN A 23 -41.21 16.52 4.85
CA ASN A 23 -41.50 15.20 4.32
C ASN A 23 -40.46 14.89 3.22
N PHE A 24 -39.22 14.63 3.63
CA PHE A 24 -38.28 13.86 2.83
C PHE A 24 -38.78 12.42 2.88
N SER A 25 -39.69 12.11 1.96
CA SER A 25 -39.92 10.77 1.47
C SER A 25 -38.54 10.10 1.34
N LYS A 26 -38.26 9.11 2.20
CA LYS A 26 -37.15 8.16 2.03
C LYS A 26 -37.37 7.40 0.71
N ARG A 27 -37.05 8.05 -0.40
CA ARG A 27 -36.52 7.35 -1.57
C ARG A 27 -35.10 6.98 -1.17
N THR A 28 -34.88 5.74 -0.76
CA THR A 28 -33.56 5.13 -0.85
C THR A 28 -33.16 5.17 -2.32
N SER A 29 -32.46 6.23 -2.75
CA SER A 29 -31.83 6.25 -4.06
C SER A 29 -30.84 5.09 -4.10
N ALA A 30 -30.97 4.20 -5.08
CA ALA A 30 -29.94 3.19 -5.33
C ALA A 30 -28.58 3.89 -5.47
N MET A 31 -27.53 3.32 -4.87
CA MET A 31 -26.19 3.91 -4.95
C MET A 31 -25.77 3.99 -6.41
N LYS A 32 -25.27 5.16 -6.81
CA LYS A 32 -24.89 5.43 -8.18
C LYS A 32 -23.49 4.88 -8.45
N THR A 33 -23.44 3.64 -8.91
CA THR A 33 -22.20 2.95 -9.24
C THR A 33 -21.87 3.08 -10.72
N PHE A 34 -20.65 3.53 -11.03
CA PHE A 34 -20.06 3.57 -12.37
C PHE A 34 -18.95 2.51 -12.48
N ALA A 35 -18.59 2.12 -13.71
CA ALA A 35 -17.42 1.29 -13.98
C ALA A 35 -16.37 2.02 -14.82
N LEU A 36 -15.10 1.72 -14.54
CA LEU A 36 -13.94 2.05 -15.35
C LEU A 36 -13.25 0.76 -15.78
N ILE A 37 -13.28 0.46 -17.08
CA ILE A 37 -12.60 -0.70 -17.66
C ILE A 37 -11.22 -0.29 -18.16
N LEU A 38 -10.18 -0.99 -17.71
CA LEU A 38 -8.78 -0.74 -18.08
C LEU A 38 -8.39 -1.58 -19.29
N ALA A 39 -8.24 -0.93 -20.46
CA ALA A 39 -7.88 -1.55 -21.74
C ALA A 39 -6.54 -1.05 -22.32
N GLY A 40 -5.90 -0.05 -21.71
CA GLY A 40 -4.71 0.64 -22.25
C GLY A 40 -3.33 -0.02 -22.08
N GLY A 41 -3.23 -1.31 -21.74
CA GLY A 41 -1.95 -1.97 -21.47
C GLY A 41 -1.00 -2.07 -22.69
N GLN A 42 0.32 -1.99 -22.46
CA GLN A 42 1.34 -2.04 -23.53
C GLN A 42 1.47 -3.40 -24.25
N ALA A 43 0.79 -4.46 -23.79
CA ALA A 43 0.78 -5.78 -24.43
C ALA A 43 2.17 -6.35 -24.78
N SER A 44 3.20 -6.00 -24.00
CA SER A 44 4.59 -6.41 -24.24
C SER A 44 4.80 -7.94 -24.20
N ARG A 45 3.86 -8.69 -23.63
CA ARG A 45 3.84 -10.17 -23.55
C ARG A 45 2.99 -10.86 -24.62
N MET A 46 2.29 -10.14 -25.50
CA MET A 46 1.47 -10.70 -26.59
C MET A 46 1.87 -10.19 -27.98
N GLY A 47 3.13 -9.84 -28.19
CA GLY A 47 3.60 -9.37 -29.50
C GLY A 47 3.02 -8.02 -29.94
N GLY A 48 2.46 -7.23 -29.02
CA GLY A 48 1.92 -5.90 -29.30
C GLY A 48 0.40 -5.84 -29.58
N GLU A 49 -0.30 -6.97 -29.63
CA GLU A 49 -1.75 -7.05 -29.87
C GLU A 49 -2.59 -6.46 -28.74
N ASP A 50 -3.70 -5.81 -29.08
CA ASP A 50 -4.64 -5.23 -28.12
C ASP A 50 -5.44 -6.33 -27.39
N LYS A 51 -5.16 -6.50 -26.09
CA LYS A 51 -5.75 -7.54 -25.26
C LYS A 51 -7.27 -7.46 -25.18
N GLY A 52 -7.82 -6.26 -25.02
CA GLY A 52 -9.27 -6.11 -24.86
C GLY A 52 -10.03 -6.57 -26.09
N LEU A 53 -9.39 -6.52 -27.27
CA LEU A 53 -9.95 -6.92 -28.56
C LEU A 53 -9.64 -8.38 -28.93
N ALA A 54 -8.82 -9.08 -28.15
CA ALA A 54 -8.56 -10.50 -28.37
C ALA A 54 -9.87 -11.30 -28.27
N LEU A 55 -10.06 -12.25 -29.19
CA LEU A 55 -11.30 -13.03 -29.26
C LEU A 55 -11.25 -14.25 -28.34
N LEU A 56 -12.31 -14.41 -27.57
CA LEU A 56 -12.63 -15.60 -26.78
C LEU A 56 -14.01 -16.11 -27.23
N GLY A 57 -14.05 -17.29 -27.84
CA GLY A 57 -15.30 -17.85 -28.39
C GLY A 57 -15.94 -16.96 -29.45
N GLY A 58 -15.13 -16.25 -30.26
CA GLY A 58 -15.61 -15.35 -31.31
C GLY A 58 -16.05 -13.96 -30.84
N LYS A 59 -15.99 -13.67 -29.54
CA LYS A 59 -16.35 -12.38 -28.94
C LYS A 59 -15.14 -11.75 -28.24
N ALA A 60 -14.95 -10.43 -28.34
CA ALA A 60 -13.79 -9.78 -27.74
C ALA A 60 -13.83 -9.86 -26.21
N LEU A 61 -12.67 -9.98 -25.56
CA LEU A 61 -12.55 -10.08 -24.09
C LEU A 61 -13.27 -8.94 -23.37
N ILE A 62 -13.12 -7.70 -23.85
CA ILE A 62 -13.80 -6.56 -23.25
C ILE A 62 -15.32 -6.69 -23.32
N ASP A 63 -15.87 -7.31 -24.37
CA ASP A 63 -17.32 -7.46 -24.50
C ASP A 63 -17.87 -8.47 -23.49
N HIS A 64 -17.08 -9.50 -23.13
CA HIS A 64 -17.44 -10.39 -22.03
C HIS A 64 -17.45 -9.65 -20.70
N VAL A 65 -16.45 -8.79 -20.43
CA VAL A 65 -16.41 -7.94 -19.23
C VAL A 65 -17.61 -6.99 -19.19
N ILE A 66 -17.92 -6.33 -20.31
CA ILE A 66 -19.06 -5.41 -20.41
C ILE A 66 -20.38 -6.13 -20.14
N ASP A 67 -20.59 -7.34 -20.69
CA ASP A 67 -21.81 -8.12 -20.43
C ASP A 67 -22.00 -8.41 -18.93
N ARG A 68 -20.91 -8.69 -18.20
CA ARG A 68 -20.95 -8.96 -16.76
C ARG A 68 -21.16 -7.70 -15.92
N VAL A 69 -20.54 -6.60 -16.31
CA VAL A 69 -20.54 -5.35 -15.53
C VAL A 69 -21.77 -4.49 -15.80
N ARG A 70 -22.24 -4.42 -17.05
CA ARG A 70 -23.34 -3.54 -17.49
C ARG A 70 -24.64 -3.70 -16.68
N PRO A 71 -25.09 -4.90 -16.29
CA PRO A 71 -26.28 -5.05 -15.45
C PRO A 71 -26.11 -4.50 -14.03
N GLN A 72 -24.87 -4.34 -13.57
CA GLN A 72 -24.51 -4.00 -12.19
C GLN A 72 -24.15 -2.51 -12.00
N VAL A 73 -23.99 -1.74 -13.09
CA VAL A 73 -23.56 -0.33 -13.04
C VAL A 73 -24.41 0.54 -13.95
N SER A 74 -24.48 1.83 -13.62
CA SER A 74 -25.29 2.80 -14.37
C SER A 74 -24.54 3.50 -15.51
N HIS A 75 -23.21 3.44 -15.51
CA HIS A 75 -22.35 4.03 -16.54
C HIS A 75 -21.05 3.24 -16.67
N ILE A 76 -20.48 3.18 -17.88
CA ILE A 76 -19.21 2.51 -18.16
C ILE A 76 -18.28 3.49 -18.86
N ALA A 77 -17.10 3.73 -18.29
CA ALA A 77 -15.98 4.39 -18.94
C ALA A 77 -14.92 3.36 -19.35
N ILE A 78 -14.19 3.63 -20.43
CA ILE A 78 -13.10 2.77 -20.89
C ILE A 78 -11.82 3.60 -21.02
N SER A 79 -10.77 3.23 -20.29
CA SER A 79 -9.44 3.77 -20.47
C SER A 79 -8.70 2.95 -21.54
N THR A 80 -8.31 3.59 -22.65
CA THR A 80 -7.58 2.94 -23.73
C THR A 80 -6.63 3.90 -24.45
N ASN A 81 -5.40 3.44 -24.70
CA ASN A 81 -4.36 4.22 -25.38
C ASN A 81 -4.31 3.94 -26.90
N ARG A 82 -5.06 2.96 -27.39
CA ARG A 82 -5.04 2.48 -28.79
C ARG A 82 -6.45 2.08 -29.23
N ASN A 83 -6.68 1.99 -30.54
CA ASN A 83 -7.96 1.54 -31.11
C ASN A 83 -9.19 2.28 -30.54
N LEU A 84 -9.07 3.60 -30.30
CA LEU A 84 -10.11 4.41 -29.66
C LEU A 84 -11.46 4.28 -30.36
N GLU A 85 -11.47 4.29 -31.70
CA GLU A 85 -12.69 4.12 -32.51
C GLU A 85 -13.38 2.77 -32.28
N GLU A 86 -12.60 1.70 -32.04
CA GLU A 86 -13.11 0.37 -31.75
C GLU A 86 -13.78 0.31 -30.37
N TYR A 87 -13.16 0.93 -29.37
CA TYR A 87 -13.70 1.01 -28.02
C TYR A 87 -14.89 1.98 -27.92
N ALA A 88 -14.92 3.05 -28.72
CA ALA A 88 -16.03 4.01 -28.79
C ALA A 88 -17.36 3.35 -29.17
N ARG A 89 -17.33 2.24 -29.93
CA ARG A 89 -18.55 1.49 -30.29
C ARG A 89 -19.19 0.78 -29.10
N ARG A 90 -18.46 0.61 -28.00
CA ARG A 90 -18.89 -0.13 -26.80
C ARG A 90 -19.34 0.78 -25.67
N SER A 91 -18.68 1.93 -25.53
CA SER A 91 -19.08 3.01 -24.63
C SER A 91 -18.79 4.37 -25.28
N PRO A 92 -19.69 5.35 -25.15
CA PRO A 92 -19.41 6.73 -25.57
C PRO A 92 -18.40 7.44 -24.65
N HIS A 93 -18.15 6.90 -23.45
CA HIS A 93 -17.22 7.49 -22.49
C HIS A 93 -15.86 6.77 -22.53
N ILE A 94 -14.96 7.28 -23.36
CA ILE A 94 -13.60 6.74 -23.52
C ILE A 94 -12.56 7.82 -23.34
N PHE A 95 -11.41 7.47 -22.78
CA PHE A 95 -10.28 8.38 -22.70
C PHE A 95 -8.95 7.62 -22.76
N PRO A 96 -7.91 8.18 -23.39
CA PRO A 96 -6.55 7.70 -23.24
C PRO A 96 -5.94 8.19 -21.94
N ASP A 97 -4.85 7.55 -21.50
CA ASP A 97 -4.05 8.08 -20.40
C ASP A 97 -3.51 9.46 -20.78
N ALA A 98 -3.62 10.43 -19.87
CA ALA A 98 -3.05 11.75 -20.09
C ALA A 98 -1.54 11.61 -20.36
N ARG A 99 -0.99 12.45 -21.26
CA ARG A 99 0.39 12.33 -21.75
C ARG A 99 1.43 12.21 -20.63
N GLN A 100 1.25 12.99 -19.56
CA GLN A 100 2.14 13.00 -18.39
C GLN A 100 2.14 11.69 -17.57
N TRP A 101 1.14 10.84 -17.75
CA TRP A 101 0.97 9.57 -17.03
C TRP A 101 1.29 8.34 -17.89
N GLN A 102 1.63 8.52 -19.16
CA GLN A 102 1.95 7.38 -20.02
C GLN A 102 3.10 6.55 -19.44
N HIS A 103 3.02 5.23 -19.59
CA HIS A 103 4.00 4.24 -19.11
C HIS A 103 4.01 3.95 -17.60
N PHE A 104 3.07 4.49 -16.80
CA PHE A 104 2.97 4.20 -15.36
C PHE A 104 1.98 3.06 -15.03
N GLY A 105 1.64 2.23 -16.02
CA GLY A 105 0.77 1.07 -15.83
C GLY A 105 -0.68 1.45 -15.54
N PRO A 106 -1.45 0.63 -14.79
CA PRO A 106 -2.88 0.85 -14.57
C PRO A 106 -3.21 2.09 -13.73
N LEU A 107 -2.27 2.61 -12.94
CA LEU A 107 -2.45 3.86 -12.19
C LEU A 107 -2.55 5.08 -13.11
N SER A 108 -1.99 5.02 -14.31
CA SER A 108 -2.08 6.10 -15.32
C SER A 108 -3.54 6.43 -15.65
N ALA A 109 -4.34 5.38 -15.80
CA ALA A 109 -5.77 5.48 -16.06
C ALA A 109 -6.51 6.09 -14.86
N LEU A 110 -6.12 5.72 -13.64
CA LEU A 110 -6.71 6.28 -12.41
C LEU A 110 -6.37 7.78 -12.26
N CYS A 111 -5.14 8.18 -12.53
CA CYS A 111 -4.73 9.60 -12.50
C CYS A 111 -5.45 10.42 -13.58
N THR A 112 -5.75 9.81 -14.72
CA THR A 112 -6.54 10.47 -15.77
C THR A 112 -8.01 10.58 -15.32
N ALA A 113 -8.59 9.48 -14.84
CA ALA A 113 -9.95 9.41 -14.31
C ALA A 113 -10.17 10.36 -13.11
N ALA A 114 -9.12 10.69 -12.35
CA ALA A 114 -9.19 11.63 -11.23
C ALA A 114 -9.69 13.02 -11.66
N ASN A 115 -9.47 13.40 -12.91
CA ASN A 115 -9.88 14.68 -13.49
C ASN A 115 -11.15 14.57 -14.35
N ASP A 116 -11.78 13.40 -14.36
CA ASP A 116 -12.99 13.15 -15.12
C ASP A 116 -14.23 13.60 -14.35
N LEU A 117 -14.86 14.68 -14.81
CA LEU A 117 -16.01 15.28 -14.13
C LEU A 117 -17.23 14.35 -14.11
N GLN A 118 -17.38 13.45 -15.09
CA GLN A 118 -18.50 12.51 -15.11
C GLN A 118 -18.28 11.41 -14.06
N LEU A 119 -17.09 10.81 -14.02
CA LEU A 119 -16.73 9.78 -13.02
C LEU A 119 -16.78 10.32 -11.59
N ALA A 120 -16.44 11.59 -11.38
CA ALA A 120 -16.54 12.25 -10.08
C ALA A 120 -17.98 12.31 -9.52
N THR A 121 -19.01 12.14 -10.36
CA THR A 121 -20.42 12.14 -9.93
C THR A 121 -20.92 10.79 -9.45
N ALA A 122 -20.09 9.74 -9.45
CA ALA A 122 -20.46 8.43 -8.94
C ALA A 122 -20.38 8.39 -7.41
N ASP A 123 -21.26 7.65 -6.76
CA ASP A 123 -21.08 7.31 -5.34
C ASP A 123 -19.90 6.35 -5.18
N TRP A 124 -19.76 5.43 -6.14
CA TRP A 124 -18.72 4.42 -6.21
C TRP A 124 -18.29 4.16 -7.65
N LEU A 125 -17.00 3.88 -7.81
CA LEU A 125 -16.38 3.50 -9.06
C LEU A 125 -15.84 2.07 -8.94
N LEU A 126 -16.40 1.16 -9.73
CA LEU A 126 -15.84 -0.16 -9.97
C LEU A 126 -14.73 -0.05 -11.01
N VAL A 127 -13.50 -0.43 -10.69
CA VAL A 127 -12.41 -0.52 -11.66
C VAL A 127 -12.10 -1.99 -11.91
N VAL A 128 -12.08 -2.39 -13.19
CA VAL A 128 -11.81 -3.77 -13.63
C VAL A 128 -10.90 -3.79 -14.85
N PRO A 129 -10.09 -4.83 -15.05
CA PRO A 129 -9.34 -5.00 -16.30
C PRO A 129 -10.22 -5.60 -17.41
N CYS A 130 -9.78 -5.44 -18.66
CA CYS A 130 -10.51 -5.97 -19.83
C CYS A 130 -10.30 -7.48 -20.10
N ASP A 131 -9.37 -8.14 -19.40
CA ASP A 131 -8.95 -9.53 -19.64
C ASP A 131 -9.54 -10.56 -18.65
N MET A 132 -10.56 -10.17 -17.87
CA MET A 132 -11.26 -11.03 -16.90
C MET A 132 -12.72 -11.30 -17.31
N PRO A 133 -12.99 -12.19 -18.28
CA PRO A 133 -14.31 -12.35 -18.90
C PRO A 133 -15.36 -13.02 -17.99
N TYR A 134 -14.98 -13.55 -16.84
CA TYR A 134 -15.83 -14.39 -15.99
C TYR A 134 -16.27 -13.72 -14.68
N LEU A 135 -16.20 -12.38 -14.60
CA LEU A 135 -16.61 -11.63 -13.41
C LEU A 135 -18.01 -12.04 -12.96
N PRO A 136 -18.26 -12.15 -11.65
CA PRO A 136 -19.53 -12.65 -11.13
C PRO A 136 -20.63 -11.60 -11.26
N ASP A 137 -21.87 -12.06 -11.42
CA ASP A 137 -23.04 -11.20 -11.63
C ASP A 137 -23.48 -10.45 -10.35
N ASP A 138 -22.96 -10.86 -9.19
CA ASP A 138 -23.20 -10.23 -7.88
C ASP A 138 -22.01 -9.41 -7.36
N LEU A 139 -21.01 -9.12 -8.21
CA LEU A 139 -19.78 -8.40 -7.86
C LEU A 139 -20.04 -7.08 -7.12
N VAL A 140 -20.81 -6.17 -7.73
CA VAL A 140 -21.14 -4.86 -7.16
C VAL A 140 -22.02 -5.04 -5.92
N ALA A 141 -23.02 -5.91 -5.97
CA ALA A 141 -23.93 -6.15 -4.85
C ALA A 141 -23.18 -6.60 -3.57
N ARG A 142 -22.13 -7.41 -3.70
CA ARG A 142 -21.26 -7.80 -2.57
C ARG A 142 -20.45 -6.62 -2.04
N PHE A 143 -19.84 -5.83 -2.92
CA PHE A 143 -19.13 -4.62 -2.51
C PHE A 143 -20.05 -3.64 -1.78
N GLU A 144 -21.24 -3.38 -2.30
CA GLU A 144 -22.24 -2.51 -1.68
C GLU A 144 -22.69 -3.01 -0.31
N THR A 145 -22.83 -4.32 -0.15
CA THR A 145 -23.21 -4.94 1.12
C THR A 145 -22.16 -4.69 2.19
N VAL A 146 -20.88 -4.84 1.84
CA VAL A 146 -19.77 -4.54 2.75
C VAL A 146 -19.67 -3.05 3.02
N SER A 147 -19.79 -2.21 1.98
CA SER A 147 -19.64 -0.76 2.11
C SER A 147 -20.67 -0.13 3.05
N LYS A 148 -21.89 -0.66 3.08
CA LYS A 148 -22.94 -0.25 4.03
C LYS A 148 -22.57 -0.56 5.49
N ARG A 149 -21.76 -1.60 5.74
CA ARG A 149 -21.29 -1.98 7.08
C ARG A 149 -20.02 -1.24 7.50
N THR A 150 -19.30 -0.66 6.54
CA THR A 150 -18.02 0.01 6.75
C THR A 150 -18.00 1.41 6.12
N PRO A 151 -18.85 2.35 6.61
CA PRO A 151 -19.11 3.63 5.95
C PRO A 151 -17.90 4.57 5.85
N LEU A 152 -16.87 4.36 6.69
CA LEU A 152 -15.62 5.14 6.68
C LEU A 152 -14.58 4.61 5.70
N CYS A 153 -14.76 3.42 5.15
CA CYS A 153 -13.81 2.82 4.21
C CYS A 153 -14.15 3.26 2.78
N ASN A 154 -13.14 3.80 2.09
CA ASN A 154 -13.31 4.43 0.78
C ASN A 154 -12.86 3.53 -0.38
N ALA A 155 -12.30 2.35 -0.10
CA ALA A 155 -11.75 1.47 -1.11
C ALA A 155 -11.90 0.00 -0.70
N TYR A 156 -12.27 -0.84 -1.66
CA TYR A 156 -12.29 -2.28 -1.51
C TYR A 156 -11.62 -2.95 -2.70
N TYR A 157 -11.16 -4.19 -2.51
CA TYR A 157 -10.64 -5.03 -3.58
C TYR A 157 -11.11 -6.49 -3.42
N VAL A 158 -11.02 -7.28 -4.49
CA VAL A 158 -11.43 -8.69 -4.46
C VAL A 158 -10.34 -9.56 -3.81
N GLU A 159 -10.76 -10.45 -2.91
CA GLU A 159 -9.93 -11.52 -2.34
C GLU A 159 -10.59 -12.88 -2.61
N THR A 160 -9.83 -13.82 -3.15
CA THR A 160 -10.21 -15.23 -3.29
C THR A 160 -9.35 -16.07 -2.33
N PRO A 161 -9.63 -17.38 -2.14
CA PRO A 161 -8.76 -18.24 -1.34
C PRO A 161 -7.31 -18.35 -1.86
N ILE A 162 -7.06 -17.96 -3.10
CA ILE A 162 -5.77 -18.14 -3.78
C ILE A 162 -5.09 -16.78 -4.00
N THR A 163 -5.85 -15.74 -4.34
CA THR A 163 -5.30 -14.51 -4.91
C THR A 163 -5.99 -13.26 -4.35
N MET A 164 -5.20 -12.22 -4.13
CA MET A 164 -5.70 -10.86 -3.88
C MET A 164 -5.68 -10.07 -5.19
N HIS A 165 -6.86 -9.79 -5.75
CA HIS A 165 -7.01 -9.12 -7.04
C HIS A 165 -7.09 -7.59 -6.89
N TYR A 166 -5.94 -6.95 -6.68
CA TYR A 166 -5.84 -5.48 -6.54
C TYR A 166 -6.21 -4.70 -7.79
N ASN A 167 -6.29 -5.35 -8.95
CA ASN A 167 -6.76 -4.77 -10.21
C ASN A 167 -8.30 -4.78 -10.36
N ILE A 168 -9.02 -5.40 -9.42
CA ILE A 168 -10.47 -5.31 -9.28
C ILE A 168 -10.77 -4.59 -7.97
N MET A 169 -11.23 -3.35 -8.08
CA MET A 169 -11.42 -2.50 -6.91
C MET A 169 -12.74 -1.73 -7.00
N TYR A 170 -13.27 -1.42 -5.83
CA TYR A 170 -14.49 -0.65 -5.66
C TYR A 170 -14.18 0.55 -4.77
N ILE A 171 -14.09 1.72 -5.38
CA ILE A 171 -13.48 2.90 -4.76
C ILE A 171 -14.41 4.12 -4.81
N ARG A 172 -14.28 4.99 -3.82
CA ARG A 172 -14.86 6.33 -3.85
C ARG A 172 -14.09 7.19 -4.87
N PRO A 173 -14.73 7.85 -5.84
CA PRO A 173 -14.01 8.63 -6.86
C PRO A 173 -13.04 9.67 -6.28
N GLN A 174 -13.32 10.21 -5.09
CA GLN A 174 -12.50 11.22 -4.42
C GLN A 174 -11.08 10.73 -4.12
N ILE A 175 -10.88 9.41 -3.95
CA ILE A 175 -9.54 8.88 -3.66
C ILE A 175 -8.66 8.80 -4.90
N LEU A 176 -9.21 8.89 -6.12
CA LEU A 176 -8.42 8.85 -7.36
C LEU A 176 -7.34 9.94 -7.39
N GLN A 177 -7.61 11.09 -6.77
CA GLN A 177 -6.65 12.20 -6.66
C GLN A 177 -5.39 11.81 -5.88
N SER A 178 -5.44 10.79 -5.01
CA SER A 178 -4.24 10.31 -4.30
C SER A 178 -3.30 9.49 -5.19
N ALA A 179 -3.75 8.99 -6.34
CA ALA A 179 -2.90 8.27 -7.29
C ALA A 179 -1.83 9.17 -7.93
N ILE A 180 -2.11 10.47 -8.06
CA ILE A 180 -1.22 11.48 -8.63
C ILE A 180 0.07 11.63 -7.80
N PRO A 181 0.01 12.04 -6.51
CA PRO A 181 1.20 12.13 -5.68
C PRO A 181 1.86 10.76 -5.46
N TYR A 182 1.08 9.67 -5.47
CA TYR A 182 1.61 8.30 -5.39
C TYR A 182 2.53 7.94 -6.57
N LEU A 183 2.15 8.31 -7.80
CA LEU A 183 3.02 8.11 -8.97
C LEU A 183 4.27 9.01 -8.92
N PHE A 184 4.10 10.26 -8.47
CA PHE A 184 5.22 11.22 -8.38
C PHE A 184 6.28 10.82 -7.36
N SER A 185 5.92 10.13 -6.29
CA SER A 185 6.89 9.57 -5.34
C SER A 185 7.60 8.30 -5.88
N GLY A 186 7.43 7.99 -7.16
CA GLY A 186 8.04 6.84 -7.82
C GLY A 186 7.41 5.50 -7.44
N MET A 187 6.26 5.48 -6.76
CA MET A 187 5.49 4.26 -6.53
C MET A 187 4.62 3.93 -7.75
N LYS A 188 4.40 2.65 -8.04
CA LYS A 188 3.74 2.22 -9.29
C LYS A 188 2.75 1.06 -9.14
N THR A 189 2.54 0.51 -7.95
CA THR A 189 1.73 -0.71 -7.78
C THR A 189 0.33 -0.39 -7.24
N LEU A 190 -0.71 -0.98 -7.84
CA LEU A 190 -2.09 -0.84 -7.35
C LEU A 190 -2.22 -1.30 -5.89
N ARG A 191 -1.49 -2.37 -5.54
CA ARG A 191 -1.46 -2.93 -4.18
C ARG A 191 -1.06 -1.88 -3.15
N SER A 192 0.11 -1.27 -3.32
CA SER A 192 0.62 -0.32 -2.34
C SER A 192 -0.22 0.96 -2.32
N TRP A 193 -0.76 1.38 -3.45
CA TRP A 193 -1.71 2.50 -3.49
C TRP A 193 -2.99 2.19 -2.69
N LEU A 194 -3.62 1.05 -2.91
CA LEU A 194 -4.82 0.62 -2.17
C LEU A 194 -4.54 0.45 -0.66
N GLN A 195 -3.35 -0.03 -0.29
CA GLN A 195 -2.94 -0.10 1.11
C GLN A 195 -2.87 1.28 1.77
N GLN A 196 -2.36 2.31 1.08
CA GLN A 196 -2.38 3.68 1.58
C GLN A 196 -3.81 4.23 1.75
N GLN A 197 -4.75 3.77 0.93
CA GLN A 197 -6.16 4.10 1.07
C GLN A 197 -6.87 3.30 2.18
N ARG A 198 -6.13 2.45 2.90
CA ARG A 198 -6.66 1.50 3.89
C ARG A 198 -7.80 0.65 3.30
N ALA A 199 -7.61 0.21 2.06
CA ALA A 199 -8.60 -0.58 1.34
C ALA A 199 -8.85 -1.92 2.05
N ARG A 200 -10.09 -2.37 2.10
CA ARG A 200 -10.46 -3.66 2.70
C ARG A 200 -10.76 -4.69 1.62
N SER A 201 -10.41 -5.94 1.87
CA SER A 201 -10.80 -7.02 0.97
C SER A 201 -12.29 -7.33 1.09
N VAL A 202 -12.88 -7.78 -0.02
CA VAL A 202 -14.18 -8.44 -0.06
C VAL A 202 -13.96 -9.84 -0.60
N ARG A 203 -14.36 -10.83 0.19
CA ARG A 203 -14.08 -12.24 -0.09
C ARG A 203 -15.07 -12.82 -1.11
N PHE A 204 -14.53 -13.57 -2.06
CA PHE A 204 -15.26 -14.40 -3.01
C PHE A 204 -14.74 -15.84 -2.91
N GLU A 205 -15.64 -16.81 -2.93
CA GLU A 205 -15.28 -18.20 -2.67
C GLU A 205 -14.64 -18.90 -3.87
N PHE A 206 -14.87 -18.38 -5.08
CA PHE A 206 -14.49 -19.03 -6.33
C PHE A 206 -13.51 -18.20 -7.14
N ASP A 207 -12.27 -18.70 -7.25
CA ASP A 207 -11.16 -18.03 -7.95
C ASP A 207 -11.37 -17.93 -9.47
N GLY A 208 -12.01 -18.93 -10.08
CA GLY A 208 -12.19 -18.98 -11.54
C GLY A 208 -13.08 -17.88 -12.12
N HIS A 209 -13.83 -17.14 -11.30
CA HIS A 209 -14.53 -15.92 -11.76
C HIS A 209 -13.57 -14.77 -12.08
N PHE A 210 -12.34 -14.85 -11.56
CA PHE A 210 -11.33 -13.80 -11.65
C PHE A 210 -10.09 -14.26 -12.44
N ALA A 211 -10.25 -15.30 -13.26
CA ALA A 211 -9.19 -15.82 -14.11
C ALA A 211 -8.71 -14.73 -15.10
N ASP A 212 -7.40 -14.48 -15.08
CA ASP A 212 -6.71 -13.54 -15.98
C ASP A 212 -6.13 -14.30 -17.17
N LEU A 213 -6.67 -14.05 -18.37
CA LEU A 213 -6.24 -14.73 -19.59
C LEU A 213 -4.95 -14.07 -20.16
N ASN A 214 -3.83 -14.24 -19.46
CA ASN A 214 -2.57 -13.50 -19.73
C ASN A 214 -1.37 -14.32 -20.23
N THR A 215 -1.49 -15.64 -20.44
CA THR A 215 -0.41 -16.49 -20.95
C THR A 215 -0.85 -17.29 -22.19
N GLN A 216 -0.01 -17.31 -23.23
CA GLN A 216 -0.27 -18.02 -24.50
C GLN A 216 -0.55 -19.53 -24.36
N THR A 217 -0.39 -20.10 -23.16
CA THR A 217 -0.71 -21.49 -22.80
C THR A 217 -2.19 -21.78 -22.50
N GLU A 218 -3.07 -20.77 -22.44
CA GLU A 218 -4.48 -20.99 -22.03
C GLU A 218 -5.52 -20.87 -23.15
N LYS A 219 -5.13 -20.48 -24.37
CA LYS A 219 -6.06 -20.38 -25.52
C LYS A 219 -6.68 -21.72 -25.95
N GLY A 220 -6.27 -22.86 -25.37
CA GLY A 220 -6.79 -24.20 -25.68
C GLY A 220 -7.23 -25.05 -24.49
N LYS A 221 -7.24 -24.53 -23.24
CA LYS A 221 -7.57 -25.33 -22.03
C LYS A 221 -8.77 -24.86 -21.22
N VAL A 222 -9.43 -23.77 -21.61
CA VAL A 222 -10.65 -23.32 -20.94
C VAL A 222 -11.81 -24.25 -21.32
N LYS A 223 -12.09 -25.25 -20.48
CA LYS A 223 -13.32 -26.05 -20.59
C LYS A 223 -14.52 -25.10 -20.45
N PRO A 224 -15.52 -25.17 -21.35
CA PRO A 224 -16.68 -24.30 -21.26
C PRO A 224 -17.43 -24.51 -19.94
N TYR A 225 -17.84 -23.38 -19.37
CA TYR A 225 -18.53 -23.20 -18.09
C TYR A 225 -19.96 -23.75 -18.10
N ARG A 226 -20.13 -25.05 -18.39
CA ARG A 226 -21.45 -25.70 -18.51
C ARG A 226 -21.72 -26.86 -17.54
N ALA A 227 -20.85 -27.10 -16.55
CA ALA A 227 -20.94 -28.27 -15.68
C ALA A 227 -20.91 -27.98 -14.17
N VAL A 228 -21.54 -26.89 -13.69
CA VAL A 228 -21.73 -26.68 -12.24
C VAL A 228 -23.19 -26.30 -11.94
N PHE A 229 -24.13 -27.13 -12.38
CA PHE A 229 -25.51 -27.14 -11.86
C PHE A 229 -25.92 -28.48 -11.24
N ALA A 230 -25.00 -29.41 -11.01
CA ALA A 230 -25.30 -30.68 -10.38
C ALA A 230 -24.34 -30.97 -9.22
N ARG A 231 -24.52 -30.24 -8.11
CA ARG A 231 -24.14 -30.75 -6.78
C ARG A 231 -24.93 -30.07 -5.67
N ILE A 232 -26.25 -30.12 -5.80
CA ILE A 232 -27.15 -30.21 -4.65
C ILE A 232 -27.90 -31.53 -4.85
N GLY A 233 -27.65 -32.50 -3.98
CA GLY A 233 -28.23 -33.84 -4.06
C GLY A 233 -27.19 -34.90 -4.41
N GLY A 234 -26.78 -35.68 -3.41
CA GLY A 234 -25.84 -36.77 -3.58
C GLY A 234 -26.38 -37.86 -4.50
N ILE A 235 -25.49 -38.41 -5.33
CA ILE A 235 -25.37 -39.81 -5.78
C ILE A 235 -23.99 -39.91 -6.44
N MET A 236 -23.21 -40.94 -6.08
CA MET A 236 -21.98 -41.32 -6.79
C MET A 236 -22.34 -41.88 -8.17
N LEU A 237 -21.64 -41.45 -9.21
CA LEU A 237 -21.45 -42.25 -10.41
C LEU A 237 -19.97 -42.24 -10.79
N SER A 238 -19.44 -43.45 -10.87
CA SER A 238 -18.10 -43.83 -11.32
C SER A 238 -18.01 -43.83 -12.85
N GLU A 239 -16.83 -43.47 -13.37
CA GLU A 239 -16.13 -43.93 -14.60
C GLU A 239 -14.97 -42.92 -14.81
N GLY A 240 -13.69 -43.26 -14.96
CA GLY A 240 -13.03 -44.30 -15.76
C GLY A 240 -12.15 -43.60 -16.82
N ILE A 241 -10.97 -44.16 -17.17
CA ILE A 241 -9.93 -43.71 -18.15
C ILE A 241 -8.78 -42.91 -17.48
N SER A 242 -7.65 -43.49 -17.01
CA SER A 242 -6.58 -44.36 -17.58
C SER A 242 -5.35 -43.59 -18.11
N ASP A 243 -4.22 -43.81 -17.41
CA ASP A 243 -2.80 -43.91 -17.81
C ASP A 243 -2.18 -43.02 -18.91
N GLY A 244 -0.99 -42.49 -18.60
CA GLY A 244 -0.10 -41.88 -19.59
C GLY A 244 1.18 -41.27 -19.01
N ILE A 245 2.20 -42.11 -18.88
CA ILE A 245 3.60 -41.89 -18.46
C ILE A 245 4.31 -40.79 -19.29
N PHE A 246 5.11 -39.92 -18.66
CA PHE A 246 6.43 -39.50 -19.15
C PHE A 246 7.35 -39.06 -17.99
N ARG A 247 8.41 -39.86 -17.76
CA ARG A 247 9.65 -39.46 -17.09
C ARG A 247 10.54 -38.72 -18.10
N GLY A 248 11.25 -37.69 -17.64
CA GLY A 248 12.32 -37.04 -18.41
C GLY A 248 13.08 -36.04 -17.53
N GLU A 249 14.38 -36.30 -17.34
CA GLU A 249 15.29 -35.60 -16.45
C GLU A 249 15.72 -34.21 -16.96
N MET A 250 15.96 -33.33 -15.98
CA MET A 250 17.03 -32.33 -15.85
C MET A 250 17.74 -31.84 -17.13
N LEU A 251 17.67 -30.52 -17.39
CA LEU A 251 18.81 -29.74 -17.92
C LEU A 251 18.69 -28.28 -17.45
N GLN A 252 19.77 -27.83 -16.83
CA GLN A 252 20.03 -26.46 -16.36
C GLN A 252 19.95 -25.46 -17.50
N PHE A 253 19.53 -24.23 -17.19
CA PHE A 253 20.09 -22.93 -17.62
C PHE A 253 19.08 -21.84 -17.26
N ALA A 254 19.19 -21.26 -16.06
CA ALA A 254 18.47 -20.04 -15.71
C ALA A 254 19.38 -18.84 -16.01
N PRO A 255 19.05 -17.97 -16.98
CA PRO A 255 19.77 -16.72 -17.14
C PRO A 255 19.36 -15.78 -16.01
N PHE A 256 20.38 -15.25 -15.36
CA PHE A 256 20.38 -14.10 -14.46
C PHE A 256 19.54 -12.97 -15.09
N LEU A 257 18.36 -12.69 -14.54
CA LEU A 257 17.63 -11.46 -14.79
C LEU A 257 17.83 -10.55 -13.58
N PRO A 258 18.30 -9.30 -13.76
CA PRO A 258 18.46 -8.37 -12.66
C PRO A 258 17.07 -8.07 -12.09
N THR A 259 16.87 -8.37 -10.81
CA THR A 259 15.67 -8.01 -10.08
C THR A 259 15.56 -6.49 -10.06
N GLN A 260 14.53 -5.95 -10.72
CA GLN A 260 14.05 -4.60 -10.42
C GLN A 260 13.70 -4.57 -8.92
N GLY A 261 14.24 -3.57 -8.23
CA GLY A 261 14.35 -3.49 -6.77
C GLY A 261 13.15 -4.04 -6.02
N ASN A 262 13.38 -5.16 -5.35
CA ASN A 262 12.55 -5.60 -4.23
C ASN A 262 12.65 -4.47 -3.21
N ARG A 263 11.62 -3.62 -3.10
CA ARG A 263 11.61 -2.55 -2.10
C ARG A 263 11.57 -3.21 -0.73
N ILE A 264 12.71 -3.20 -0.06
CA ILE A 264 12.84 -3.58 1.33
C ILE A 264 11.96 -2.60 2.12
N MET A 265 10.99 -3.11 2.89
CA MET A 265 10.12 -2.30 3.73
C MET A 265 10.22 -2.78 5.17
N PHE A 266 10.42 -1.84 6.08
CA PHE A 266 10.35 -2.03 7.52
C PHE A 266 9.10 -1.34 8.05
N THR A 267 8.71 -1.67 9.28
CA THR A 267 7.51 -1.15 9.95
C THR A 267 7.84 -0.26 11.14
N GLY A 268 9.10 -0.28 11.57
CA GLY A 268 9.57 0.40 12.76
C GLY A 268 9.16 -0.29 14.06
N ILE A 269 8.78 -1.58 13.99
CA ILE A 269 8.50 -2.41 15.16
C ILE A 269 9.72 -3.28 15.43
N VAL A 270 10.58 -2.78 16.30
CA VAL A 270 11.81 -3.46 16.72
C VAL A 270 11.46 -4.81 17.35
N GLN A 271 12.07 -5.87 16.83
CA GLN A 271 11.81 -7.24 17.25
C GLN A 271 12.60 -7.59 18.52
N GLY A 272 13.77 -6.97 18.71
CA GLY A 272 14.58 -7.06 19.92
C GLY A 272 15.96 -6.40 19.74
N LEU A 273 16.86 -6.69 20.68
CA LEU A 273 18.24 -6.19 20.67
C LEU A 273 19.20 -7.24 20.11
N GLY A 274 20.00 -6.83 19.12
CA GLY A 274 21.13 -7.61 18.62
C GLY A 274 22.42 -7.16 19.26
N LYS A 275 23.31 -8.09 19.61
CA LYS A 275 24.60 -7.79 20.23
C LYS A 275 25.72 -7.81 19.20
N LEU A 276 26.49 -6.73 19.09
CA LEU A 276 27.64 -6.65 18.20
C LEU A 276 28.80 -7.46 18.80
N THR A 277 29.05 -8.65 18.27
CA THR A 277 30.05 -9.59 18.83
C THR A 277 31.45 -9.42 18.24
N ALA A 278 31.56 -8.89 17.02
CA ALA A 278 32.85 -8.63 16.39
C ALA A 278 32.76 -7.50 15.37
N ILE A 279 33.85 -6.76 15.20
CA ILE A 279 34.01 -5.75 14.14
C ILE A 279 35.32 -6.03 13.39
N HIS A 280 35.21 -6.46 12.14
CA HIS A 280 36.34 -6.57 11.23
C HIS A 280 36.49 -5.27 10.44
N ARG A 281 37.71 -4.71 10.36
CA ARG A 281 37.99 -3.44 9.67
C ARG A 281 39.03 -3.64 8.56
N PRO A 282 38.66 -4.20 7.40
CA PRO A 282 39.57 -4.32 6.27
C PRO A 282 40.14 -2.96 5.80
N SER A 283 39.37 -1.88 5.94
CA SER A 283 39.82 -0.50 5.70
C SER A 283 39.00 0.49 6.53
N GLU A 284 39.42 1.76 6.60
CA GLU A 284 38.61 2.80 7.26
C GLU A 284 37.25 3.04 6.58
N ALA A 285 37.15 2.74 5.28
CA ALA A 285 35.95 2.96 4.47
C ALA A 285 35.02 1.73 4.40
N PHE A 286 35.40 0.62 5.04
CA PHE A 286 34.68 -0.64 4.95
C PHE A 286 34.85 -1.48 6.22
N HIS A 287 33.75 -1.74 6.91
CA HIS A 287 33.72 -2.60 8.09
C HIS A 287 32.75 -3.76 7.89
N THR A 288 33.07 -4.92 8.45
CA THR A 288 32.15 -6.05 8.57
C THR A 288 31.78 -6.24 10.03
N TYR A 289 30.49 -6.12 10.35
CA TYR A 289 29.95 -6.24 11.70
C TYR A 289 29.31 -7.60 11.86
N VAL A 290 29.67 -8.33 12.92
CA VAL A 290 29.04 -9.61 13.29
C VAL A 290 28.10 -9.35 14.44
N VAL A 291 26.80 -9.53 14.21
CA VAL A 291 25.74 -9.26 15.17
C VAL A 291 25.04 -10.56 15.55
N GLU A 292 25.00 -10.85 16.84
CA GLU A 292 24.17 -11.90 17.40
C GLU A 292 22.72 -11.40 17.51
N LEU A 293 21.82 -12.01 16.75
CA LEU A 293 20.40 -11.62 16.70
C LEU A 293 19.62 -12.19 17.88
N PRO A 294 18.58 -11.48 18.34
CA PRO A 294 17.62 -12.03 19.31
C PRO A 294 16.88 -13.21 18.69
N GLN A 295 16.41 -14.14 19.52
CA GLN A 295 15.83 -15.41 19.07
C GLN A 295 14.63 -15.19 18.12
N GLU A 296 13.81 -14.18 18.38
CA GLU A 296 12.64 -13.80 17.57
C GLU A 296 13.00 -13.37 16.14
N ALA A 297 14.25 -12.94 15.91
CA ALA A 297 14.76 -12.50 14.62
C ALA A 297 15.73 -13.52 13.98
N ALA A 298 16.09 -14.61 14.67
CA ALA A 298 17.12 -15.55 14.24
C ALA A 298 16.62 -16.64 13.26
N ASP A 299 15.30 -16.84 13.15
CA ASP A 299 14.74 -17.96 12.37
C ASP A 299 14.64 -17.70 10.87
N ASN A 300 14.90 -18.73 10.05
CA ASN A 300 14.73 -18.70 8.60
C ASN A 300 15.45 -17.53 7.92
N LEU A 301 16.67 -17.22 8.36
CA LEU A 301 17.52 -16.21 7.76
C LEU A 301 18.09 -16.72 6.43
N GLN A 302 18.24 -15.82 5.49
CA GLN A 302 18.84 -16.11 4.19
C GLN A 302 19.92 -15.06 3.91
N ARG A 303 21.05 -15.51 3.37
CA ARG A 303 22.07 -14.60 2.86
C ARG A 303 21.44 -13.71 1.78
N GLY A 304 21.75 -12.42 1.80
CA GLY A 304 21.11 -11.43 0.93
C GLY A 304 19.78 -10.87 1.44
N ALA A 305 19.23 -11.39 2.54
CA ALA A 305 18.08 -10.77 3.19
C ALA A 305 18.48 -9.47 3.90
N SER A 306 17.50 -8.58 4.09
CA SER A 306 17.72 -7.27 4.71
C SER A 306 17.23 -7.23 6.14
N VAL A 307 18.04 -6.65 7.02
CA VAL A 307 17.77 -6.44 8.44
C VAL A 307 18.18 -5.02 8.80
N ALA A 308 17.29 -4.29 9.47
CA ALA A 308 17.57 -2.97 9.98
C ALA A 308 18.34 -3.07 11.30
N ASN A 309 19.50 -2.42 11.36
CA ASN A 309 20.30 -2.21 12.56
C ASN A 309 20.19 -0.74 12.97
N ASN A 310 19.60 -0.43 14.12
CA ASN A 310 19.24 0.95 14.52
C ASN A 310 18.50 1.69 13.38
N GLY A 311 17.60 1.00 12.69
CA GLY A 311 16.86 1.53 11.55
C GLY A 311 17.64 1.59 10.24
N CYS A 312 18.95 1.35 10.21
CA CYS A 312 19.70 1.32 8.95
C CYS A 312 19.57 -0.04 8.28
N CYS A 313 19.03 -0.07 7.07
CA CYS A 313 18.89 -1.29 6.26
C CYS A 313 20.26 -1.85 5.88
N LEU A 314 20.58 -3.05 6.37
CA LEU A 314 21.80 -3.77 6.01
C LEU A 314 21.47 -5.15 5.43
N THR A 315 22.34 -5.62 4.54
CA THR A 315 22.19 -6.92 3.86
C THR A 315 23.05 -7.96 4.53
N ILE A 316 22.47 -9.12 4.86
CA ILE A 316 23.19 -10.23 5.47
C ILE A 316 24.21 -10.79 4.47
N THR A 317 25.50 -10.79 4.85
CA THR A 317 26.59 -11.32 4.02
C THR A 317 26.99 -12.73 4.41
N GLU A 318 26.88 -13.09 5.69
CA GLU A 318 27.16 -14.43 6.23
C GLU A 318 26.21 -14.76 7.40
N ILE A 319 26.00 -16.05 7.65
CA ILE A 319 25.13 -16.56 8.72
C ILE A 319 25.83 -17.73 9.41
N GLU A 320 25.98 -17.64 10.74
CA GLU A 320 26.49 -18.68 11.61
C GLU A 320 25.57 -18.83 12.84
N GLY A 321 24.61 -19.74 12.76
CA GLY A 321 23.59 -19.88 13.79
C GLY A 321 22.72 -18.63 13.90
N ASN A 322 22.71 -17.99 15.08
CA ASN A 322 22.04 -16.71 15.32
C ASN A 322 22.94 -15.49 15.08
N ARG A 323 24.19 -15.68 14.65
CA ARG A 323 25.10 -14.59 14.29
C ARG A 323 25.05 -14.32 12.81
N VAL A 324 24.93 -13.06 12.44
CA VAL A 324 24.91 -12.62 11.06
C VAL A 324 25.95 -11.54 10.83
N SER A 325 26.56 -11.56 9.65
CA SER A 325 27.53 -10.55 9.22
C SER A 325 26.86 -9.52 8.33
N PHE A 326 27.26 -8.26 8.47
CA PHE A 326 26.84 -7.14 7.64
C PHE A 326 28.06 -6.34 7.19
N ASP A 327 28.10 -5.99 5.90
CA ASP A 327 29.13 -5.11 5.35
C ASP A 327 28.62 -3.66 5.32
N LEU A 328 29.40 -2.75 5.92
CA LEU A 328 29.08 -1.34 6.04
C LEU A 328 30.09 -0.52 5.23
N MET A 329 29.57 0.31 4.33
CA MET A 329 30.36 1.24 3.54
C MET A 329 30.59 2.56 4.29
N ALA A 330 31.58 3.33 3.85
CA ALA A 330 31.95 4.63 4.42
C ALA A 330 30.75 5.57 4.64
N GLU A 331 29.82 5.65 3.67
CA GLU A 331 28.64 6.52 3.79
C GLU A 331 27.73 6.09 4.94
N THR A 332 27.47 4.79 5.10
CA THR A 332 26.69 4.24 6.22
C THR A 332 27.36 4.55 7.55
N LEU A 333 28.68 4.35 7.64
CA LEU A 333 29.44 4.60 8.86
C LEU A 333 29.44 6.10 9.24
N ALA A 334 29.49 6.99 8.24
CA ALA A 334 29.50 8.43 8.45
C ALA A 334 28.13 9.03 8.78
N LYS A 335 27.06 8.54 8.13
CA LYS A 335 25.70 9.10 8.26
C LYS A 335 24.87 8.50 9.40
N THR A 336 25.32 7.40 10.00
CA THR A 336 24.61 6.71 11.07
C THR A 336 25.42 6.63 12.36
N ASN A 337 24.76 6.28 13.45
CA ASN A 337 25.41 5.96 14.71
C ASN A 337 26.14 4.61 14.69
N LEU A 338 26.03 3.82 13.61
CA LEU A 338 26.70 2.52 13.51
C LEU A 338 28.23 2.67 13.52
N GLY A 339 28.77 3.75 12.92
CA GLY A 339 30.21 4.03 12.95
C GLY A 339 30.79 4.34 14.33
N LEU A 340 29.93 4.59 15.33
CA LEU A 340 30.33 4.88 16.71
C LEU A 340 30.34 3.63 17.60
N LEU A 341 29.83 2.50 17.11
CA LEU A 341 29.68 1.28 17.89
C LEU A 341 31.01 0.58 18.13
N LYS A 342 31.08 -0.10 19.27
CA LYS A 342 32.18 -0.97 19.69
C LYS A 342 31.67 -2.39 19.91
N GLU A 343 32.60 -3.34 19.87
CA GLU A 343 32.27 -4.72 20.25
C GLU A 343 31.68 -4.76 21.67
N GLY A 344 30.58 -5.50 21.82
CA GLY A 344 29.78 -5.57 23.03
C GLY A 344 28.56 -4.63 23.04
N ASP A 345 28.52 -3.60 22.18
CA ASP A 345 27.36 -2.73 22.07
C ASP A 345 26.15 -3.48 21.48
N CYS A 346 24.95 -2.94 21.73
CA CYS A 346 23.70 -3.49 21.21
C CYS A 346 23.10 -2.56 20.14
N VAL A 347 22.33 -3.16 19.24
CA VAL A 347 21.58 -2.48 18.18
C VAL A 347 20.12 -2.91 18.21
N ASN A 348 19.19 -2.02 17.88
CA ASN A 348 17.80 -2.39 17.60
C ASN A 348 17.76 -3.20 16.31
N ILE A 349 17.07 -4.35 16.34
CA ILE A 349 16.92 -5.27 15.21
C ILE A 349 15.47 -5.30 14.73
N GLU A 350 15.30 -5.12 13.42
CA GLU A 350 14.04 -5.41 12.72
C GLU A 350 14.35 -6.08 11.38
N ARG A 351 13.73 -7.23 11.11
CA ARG A 351 13.81 -7.86 9.80
C ARG A 351 12.94 -7.12 8.80
N ALA A 352 13.35 -7.13 7.53
CA ALA A 352 12.48 -6.64 6.46
C ALA A 352 11.13 -7.39 6.48
N ALA A 353 10.04 -6.63 6.45
CA ALA A 353 8.70 -7.16 6.50
C ALA A 353 8.40 -7.98 5.24
N ARG A 354 7.79 -9.14 5.43
CA ARG A 354 7.29 -9.98 4.35
C ARG A 354 5.91 -9.50 3.93
N PHE A 355 5.54 -9.88 2.72
CA PHE A 355 4.20 -9.62 2.20
C PHE A 355 3.15 -10.27 3.12
N GLY A 356 2.32 -9.46 3.78
CA GLY A 356 1.26 -9.94 4.67
C GLY A 356 1.56 -9.78 6.15
N ASP A 357 2.77 -9.35 6.52
CA ASP A 357 3.10 -9.02 7.90
C ASP A 357 2.28 -7.79 8.35
N GLU A 358 1.88 -7.78 9.63
CA GLU A 358 1.18 -6.66 10.23
C GLU A 358 2.09 -5.43 10.27
N ILE A 359 1.64 -4.32 9.69
CA ILE A 359 2.34 -3.03 9.81
C ILE A 359 1.84 -2.37 11.08
N GLY A 360 2.51 -2.68 12.20
CA GLY A 360 2.17 -2.10 13.51
C GLY A 360 2.60 -0.64 13.68
N GLY A 361 3.57 -0.17 12.88
CA GLY A 361 4.07 1.21 12.89
C GLY A 361 3.72 1.97 11.61
N HIS A 362 4.71 2.63 11.01
CA HIS A 362 4.60 3.27 9.69
C HIS A 362 5.63 2.67 8.72
N VAL A 363 5.45 2.92 7.43
CA VAL A 363 6.36 2.40 6.41
C VAL A 363 7.71 3.09 6.53
N MET A 364 8.74 2.31 6.80
CA MET A 364 10.13 2.75 6.88
C MET A 364 10.96 2.09 5.78
N SER A 365 11.84 2.85 5.15
CA SER A 365 12.78 2.39 4.12
C SER A 365 14.07 1.83 4.73
N GLY A 366 14.42 2.28 5.93
CA GLY A 366 15.70 2.01 6.56
C GLY A 366 16.86 2.82 5.97
N HIS A 367 16.56 3.91 5.25
CA HIS A 367 17.52 4.89 4.77
C HIS A 367 17.65 6.03 5.77
N ILE A 368 18.67 5.96 6.61
CA ILE A 368 18.93 6.97 7.63
C ILE A 368 19.40 8.27 6.96
N MET A 369 18.77 9.37 7.35
CA MET A 369 19.00 10.69 6.76
C MET A 369 20.04 11.49 7.53
N ALA A 370 20.02 11.36 8.86
CA ALA A 370 20.96 12.01 9.75
C ALA A 370 21.03 11.26 11.09
N THR A 371 21.85 11.78 11.99
CA THR A 371 21.80 11.45 13.41
C THR A 371 21.46 12.68 14.23
N VAL A 372 20.60 12.54 15.23
CA VAL A 372 20.23 13.61 16.16
C VAL A 372 20.60 13.22 17.60
N PRO A 373 21.25 14.10 18.39
CA PRO A 373 21.46 13.86 19.81
C PRO A 373 20.15 13.95 20.61
N ILE A 374 20.04 13.12 21.64
CA ILE A 374 19.08 13.32 22.74
C ILE A 374 19.53 14.53 23.54
N VAL A 375 18.66 15.52 23.70
CA VAL A 375 18.95 16.76 24.44
C VAL A 375 18.35 16.76 25.84
N GLU A 376 17.26 16.01 26.06
CA GLU A 376 16.56 15.96 27.34
C GLU A 376 15.75 14.67 27.48
N ILE A 377 15.67 14.12 28.69
CA ILE A 377 14.83 12.95 29.02
C ILE A 377 14.04 13.28 30.28
N GLU A 378 12.72 13.34 30.15
CA GLU A 378 11.79 13.50 31.26
C GLU A 378 11.22 12.13 31.65
N ARG A 379 11.15 11.88 32.95
CA ARG A 379 10.61 10.63 33.50
C ARG A 379 9.35 10.95 34.28
N ASP A 380 8.21 10.54 33.73
CA ASP A 380 6.93 10.51 34.43
C ASP A 380 6.56 9.04 34.69
N GLY A 381 5.89 8.73 35.80
CA GLY A 381 5.87 7.38 36.41
C GLY A 381 5.58 6.20 35.47
N PHE A 382 4.83 6.41 34.38
CA PHE A 382 4.53 5.38 33.37
C PHE A 382 5.03 5.71 31.95
N ASN A 383 5.51 6.93 31.69
CA ASN A 383 5.89 7.39 30.35
C ASN A 383 7.24 8.11 30.38
N ARG A 384 8.07 7.88 29.37
CA ARG A 384 9.33 8.61 29.19
C ARG A 384 9.20 9.55 28.00
N THR A 385 9.34 10.85 28.24
CA THR A 385 9.43 11.84 27.15
C THR A 385 10.89 12.03 26.80
N VAL A 386 11.24 11.84 25.53
CA VAL A 386 12.62 12.01 25.04
C VAL A 386 12.62 13.14 24.02
N TRP A 387 13.46 14.14 24.26
CA TRP A 387 13.66 15.26 23.36
C TRP A 387 14.94 15.08 22.55
N PHE A 388 14.86 15.39 21.27
CA PHE A 388 15.96 15.33 20.32
C PHE A 388 16.20 16.71 19.72
N SER A 389 17.44 17.03 19.39
CA SER A 389 17.73 18.22 18.58
C SER A 389 17.11 18.09 17.20
N LEU A 390 16.62 19.18 16.63
CA LEU A 390 16.06 19.25 15.29
C LEU A 390 16.96 20.06 14.35
N PRO A 391 17.73 19.40 13.47
CA PRO A 391 18.50 20.09 12.42
C PRO A 391 17.58 20.92 11.53
N HIS A 392 18.05 22.10 11.10
CA HIS A 392 17.27 23.01 10.26
C HIS A 392 16.73 22.34 8.99
N GLU A 393 17.56 21.52 8.34
CA GLU A 393 17.22 20.78 7.12
C GLU A 393 16.07 19.77 7.31
N LEU A 394 15.87 19.27 8.53
CA LEU A 394 14.80 18.31 8.84
C LEU A 394 13.52 18.97 9.35
N LYS A 395 13.59 20.26 9.72
CA LYS A 395 12.46 21.01 10.29
C LYS A 395 11.17 20.95 9.47
N PRO A 396 11.18 21.02 8.13
CA PRO A 396 9.97 20.93 7.31
C PRO A 396 9.22 19.59 7.43
N TYR A 397 9.92 18.51 7.79
CA TYR A 397 9.40 17.14 7.78
C TYR A 397 8.98 16.62 9.16
N ILE A 398 9.36 17.32 10.23
CA ILE A 398 9.03 16.93 11.60
C ILE A 398 7.78 17.69 12.03
N LEU A 399 6.63 17.03 11.89
CA LEU A 399 5.30 17.60 12.15
C LEU A 399 4.71 17.04 13.45
N THR A 400 4.09 17.90 14.26
CA THR A 400 3.39 17.48 15.47
C THR A 400 2.30 16.45 15.13
N LYS A 401 2.25 15.33 15.88
CA LYS A 401 1.40 14.15 15.59
C LYS A 401 1.70 13.40 14.29
N GLY A 402 2.78 13.76 13.58
CA GLY A 402 3.33 12.97 12.49
C GLY A 402 4.12 11.76 12.98
N PHE A 403 4.65 10.98 12.04
CA PHE A 403 5.49 9.83 12.31
C PHE A 403 6.97 10.14 12.04
N VAL A 404 7.85 9.48 12.79
CA VAL A 404 9.29 9.54 12.62
C VAL A 404 9.92 8.19 12.98
N GLY A 405 10.93 7.79 12.24
CA GLY A 405 11.79 6.66 12.56
C GLY A 405 12.98 7.10 13.40
N LEU A 406 13.14 6.55 14.60
CA LEU A 406 14.28 6.84 15.48
C LEU A 406 14.96 5.55 15.94
N ASP A 407 16.23 5.34 15.56
CA ASP A 407 16.94 4.07 15.73
C ASP A 407 16.10 2.85 15.28
N GLY A 408 15.31 3.00 14.22
CA GLY A 408 14.41 1.96 13.70
C GLY A 408 13.11 1.79 14.47
N CYS A 409 12.79 2.66 15.42
CA CYS A 409 11.50 2.68 16.10
C CYS A 409 10.56 3.65 15.39
N SER A 410 9.39 3.18 14.97
CA SER A 410 8.30 4.02 14.47
C SER A 410 7.61 4.71 15.63
N LEU A 411 7.76 6.03 15.73
CA LEU A 411 7.24 6.83 16.84
C LEU A 411 6.36 7.98 16.37
N THR A 412 5.40 8.36 17.21
CA THR A 412 4.58 9.55 16.99
C THR A 412 5.25 10.77 17.62
N ILE A 413 5.41 11.83 16.81
CA ILE A 413 5.97 13.10 17.26
C ILE A 413 4.99 13.77 18.25
N GLY A 414 5.47 14.09 19.44
CA GLY A 414 4.66 14.72 20.49
C GLY A 414 4.55 16.23 20.30
N LYS A 415 5.63 16.95 20.55
CA LYS A 415 5.78 18.39 20.37
C LYS A 415 6.97 18.70 19.47
N VAL A 416 6.84 19.80 18.73
CA VAL A 416 7.91 20.38 17.92
C VAL A 416 8.10 21.81 18.37
N GLU A 417 9.33 22.15 18.76
CA GLU A 417 9.74 23.48 19.19
C GLU A 417 10.90 23.96 18.30
N ASP A 418 11.32 25.21 18.47
CA ASP A 418 12.43 25.72 17.67
C ASP A 418 13.74 25.00 18.03
N GLY A 419 14.27 24.23 17.08
CA GLY A 419 15.51 23.47 17.24
C GLY A 419 15.39 22.14 18.01
N ARG A 420 14.19 21.70 18.42
CA ARG A 420 14.00 20.39 19.06
C ARG A 420 12.60 19.80 18.85
N PHE A 421 12.47 18.48 19.02
CA PHE A 421 11.18 17.79 19.03
C PHE A 421 11.21 16.65 20.03
N ASN A 422 10.04 16.11 20.39
CA ASN A 422 9.97 14.99 21.32
C ASN A 422 9.09 13.83 20.84
N VAL A 423 9.24 12.71 21.54
CA VAL A 423 8.36 11.54 21.49
C VAL A 423 8.03 11.09 22.91
N HIS A 424 6.90 10.41 23.06
CA HIS A 424 6.52 9.77 24.31
C HIS A 424 6.66 8.26 24.15
N LEU A 425 7.41 7.63 25.05
CA LEU A 425 7.71 6.21 25.03
C LEU A 425 6.95 5.50 26.15
N ILE A 426 6.25 4.44 25.76
CA ILE A 426 5.57 3.52 26.67
C ILE A 426 6.56 2.47 27.22
N PRO A 427 6.23 1.80 28.34
CA PRO A 427 7.11 0.78 28.95
C PRO A 427 7.56 -0.31 27.98
N GLU A 428 6.65 -0.84 27.16
CA GLU A 428 6.97 -1.86 26.14
C GLU A 428 8.10 -1.43 25.20
N THR A 429 8.05 -0.18 24.70
CA THR A 429 9.11 0.35 23.82
C THR A 429 10.42 0.53 24.58
N LEU A 430 10.37 0.94 25.84
CA LEU A 430 11.57 1.11 26.66
C LEU A 430 12.24 -0.23 26.98
N GLU A 431 11.46 -1.29 27.21
CA GLU A 431 11.97 -2.62 27.52
C GLU A 431 12.54 -3.32 26.28
N ARG A 432 11.89 -3.14 25.13
CA ARG A 432 12.23 -3.87 23.90
C ARG A 432 13.34 -3.24 23.07
N THR A 433 13.64 -1.96 23.29
CA THR A 433 14.54 -1.18 22.44
C THR A 433 15.65 -0.49 23.24
N LEU A 434 16.66 0.01 22.54
CA LEU A 434 17.76 0.76 23.17
C LEU A 434 17.30 1.99 23.94
N PHE A 435 16.10 2.53 23.70
CA PHE A 435 15.59 3.69 24.42
C PHE A 435 15.45 3.47 25.94
N GLY A 436 15.38 2.20 26.39
CA GLY A 436 15.45 1.88 27.81
C GLY A 436 16.75 2.33 28.47
N SER A 437 17.88 2.23 27.75
CA SER A 437 19.23 2.49 28.23
C SER A 437 19.87 3.78 27.68
N ARG A 438 19.28 4.40 26.65
CA ARG A 438 19.76 5.68 26.09
C ARG A 438 19.82 6.81 27.13
N LYS A 439 20.81 7.69 26.96
CA LYS A 439 21.08 8.85 27.82
C LYS A 439 21.12 10.14 26.99
N VAL A 440 20.99 11.28 27.68
CA VAL A 440 21.23 12.59 27.08
C VAL A 440 22.64 12.62 26.49
N GLY A 441 22.77 13.12 25.26
CA GLY A 441 24.00 13.13 24.46
C GLY A 441 24.13 11.97 23.47
N ASP A 442 23.39 10.88 23.65
CA ASP A 442 23.44 9.75 22.71
C ASP A 442 22.92 10.15 21.32
N ARG A 443 23.60 9.66 20.27
CA ARG A 443 23.24 9.92 18.86
C ARG A 443 22.27 8.86 18.35
N ILE A 444 21.16 9.34 17.80
CA ILE A 444 20.04 8.52 17.35
C ILE A 444 19.89 8.68 15.85
N ASN A 445 19.83 7.57 15.11
CA ASN A 445 19.54 7.59 13.68
C ASN A 445 18.12 8.11 13.46
N ILE A 446 17.95 9.05 12.54
CA ILE A 446 16.64 9.58 12.17
C ILE A 446 16.31 9.28 10.71
N GLU A 447 15.09 8.81 10.50
CA GLU A 447 14.42 8.65 9.21
C GLU A 447 13.09 9.41 9.28
N ILE A 448 12.86 10.34 8.36
CA ILE A 448 11.55 11.03 8.28
C ILE A 448 10.55 10.14 7.55
N ASP A 449 9.25 10.32 7.82
CA ASP A 449 8.20 9.59 7.11
C ASP A 449 8.27 9.89 5.60
N PRO A 450 8.44 8.87 4.74
CA PRO A 450 8.52 9.06 3.29
C PRO A 450 7.29 9.75 2.69
N ASN A 451 6.11 9.58 3.29
CA ASN A 451 4.90 10.27 2.82
C ASN A 451 4.97 11.77 3.13
N THR A 452 5.38 12.12 4.34
CA THR A 452 5.61 13.51 4.74
C THR A 452 6.65 14.17 3.85
N GLN A 453 7.79 13.49 3.60
CA GLN A 453 8.81 13.97 2.67
C GLN A 453 8.23 14.25 1.28
N ALA A 454 7.52 13.28 0.69
CA ALA A 454 6.95 13.43 -0.63
C ALA A 454 5.95 14.61 -0.71
N ILE A 455 5.14 14.82 0.33
CA ILE A 455 4.17 15.93 0.40
C ILE A 455 4.91 17.26 0.50
N VAL A 456 5.83 17.40 1.46
CA VAL A 456 6.57 18.65 1.70
C VAL A 456 7.36 19.06 0.45
N ASP A 457 8.16 18.14 -0.10
CA ASP A 457 8.96 18.40 -1.31
C ASP A 457 8.09 18.80 -2.51
N THR A 458 6.89 18.23 -2.62
CA THR A 458 5.97 18.55 -3.71
C THR A 458 5.38 19.95 -3.53
N VAL A 459 4.94 20.29 -2.32
CA VAL A 459 4.39 21.61 -2.01
C VAL A 459 5.45 22.69 -2.19
N GLU A 460 6.68 22.49 -1.68
CA GLU A 460 7.78 23.43 -1.85
C GLU A 460 8.09 23.69 -3.32
N ARG A 461 8.18 22.63 -4.14
CA ARG A 461 8.40 22.74 -5.59
C ARG A 461 7.28 23.51 -6.29
N LEU A 462 6.01 23.24 -5.95
CA LEU A 462 4.87 23.95 -6.54
C LEU A 462 4.82 25.42 -6.13
N MET A 463 5.13 25.74 -4.87
CA MET A 463 5.19 27.12 -4.41
C MET A 463 6.33 27.87 -5.11
N ALA A 464 7.53 27.28 -5.21
CA ALA A 464 8.66 27.89 -5.91
C ALA A 464 8.31 28.22 -7.38
N GLN A 465 7.60 27.34 -8.09
CA GLN A 465 7.14 27.58 -9.45
C GLN A 465 6.08 28.69 -9.56
N ARG A 466 5.23 28.84 -8.55
CA ARG A 466 4.15 29.84 -8.53
C ARG A 466 4.66 31.25 -8.23
N TYR A 467 5.70 31.39 -7.40
CA TYR A 467 6.32 32.69 -7.08
C TYR A 467 7.46 33.08 -8.05
N ALA A 468 7.86 32.18 -8.94
CA ALA A 468 8.78 32.48 -10.04
C ALA A 468 8.09 33.10 -11.27
N LYS A 469 6.75 33.19 -11.26
CA LYS A 469 5.92 33.97 -12.20
C LYS A 469 5.43 35.23 -11.52
#